data_AF-A0A929VTS7-F1
#
_entry.id   AF-A0A929VTS7-F1
#
_cell.length_a   1.000
_cell.length_b   1.000
_cell.length_c   1.000
_cell.angle_alpha   90.00
_cell.angle_beta   90.00
_cell.angle_gamma   90.00
#
_symmetry.space_group_name_H-M   'P 1'
#
loop_
_entity.id
_entity.type
_entity.pdbx_description
1 polymer ?
#
loop_
_entity_poly.entity_id
_entity_poly.type
_entity_poly.pdbx_seq_one_letter_code
_entity_poly.pdbx_strand_id
1 'polypeptide(L)'
;MKPKKNKFHIILTKNGKQIEDIYWCGNIERVYRRFEELKSKSNKVLFPVRWTHQNKKLVETKYELFIIEYNDSNTNEVVRLRDEYGKFINYETNHNSWRVFDKADYDKEETFWVYGYHPLFERKDFKWIFDNLINRDKKNKYNFKQILVYNNKLLIDTNGNIEIVLTKNKKDCIRLYNTIQDKCENEKFRYIAFCGDLNKSKLKGDWINKIEEKTGWDREKVKRTKTRN
;
A
#
# COMPACT_ATOMS: atom_id res chain seq x y z
N MET A 1 23.28 -16.90 -34.89
CA MET A 1 23.10 -16.47 -33.48
C MET A 1 22.21 -17.48 -32.77
N LYS A 2 22.58 -17.96 -31.58
CA LYS A 2 21.72 -18.87 -30.79
C LYS A 2 20.52 -18.06 -30.27
N PRO A 3 19.27 -18.50 -30.47
CA PRO A 3 18.12 -17.77 -29.96
C PRO A 3 18.22 -17.65 -28.44
N LYS A 4 18.09 -16.43 -27.92
CA LYS A 4 18.06 -16.18 -26.47
C LYS A 4 16.94 -17.04 -25.85
N LYS A 5 17.26 -17.88 -24.86
CA LYS A 5 16.30 -18.83 -24.27
C LYS A 5 15.19 -18.13 -23.48
N ASN A 6 15.47 -16.96 -22.93
CA ASN A 6 14.54 -16.15 -22.14
C ASN A 6 14.22 -14.88 -22.94
N LYS A 7 13.18 -14.98 -23.78
CA LYS A 7 12.77 -13.87 -24.66
C LYS A 7 11.78 -12.94 -23.97
N PHE A 8 10.92 -13.47 -23.10
CA PHE A 8 9.84 -12.73 -22.45
C PHE A 8 10.10 -12.59 -20.96
N HIS A 9 9.90 -11.38 -20.43
CA HIS A 9 10.09 -11.06 -19.02
C HIS A 9 8.87 -10.30 -18.49
N ILE A 10 8.51 -10.54 -17.24
CA ILE A 10 7.52 -9.77 -16.48
C ILE A 10 8.29 -8.89 -15.51
N ILE A 11 8.27 -7.58 -15.73
CA ILE A 11 8.93 -6.62 -14.86
C ILE A 11 7.91 -5.86 -14.01
N LEU A 12 8.29 -5.59 -12.77
CA LEU A 12 7.58 -4.65 -11.91
C LEU A 12 8.24 -3.29 -12.02
N THR A 13 7.45 -2.29 -12.37
CA THR A 13 7.89 -0.90 -12.37
C THR A 13 7.21 -0.12 -11.25
N LYS A 14 7.86 0.96 -10.85
CA LYS A 14 7.36 1.94 -9.89
C LYS A 14 7.58 3.32 -10.49
N ASN A 15 6.50 4.04 -10.75
CA ASN A 15 6.52 5.32 -11.45
C ASN A 15 7.35 5.23 -12.76
N GLY A 16 7.11 4.19 -13.56
CA GLY A 16 7.83 3.94 -14.82
C GLY A 16 9.26 3.44 -14.71
N LYS A 17 9.85 3.33 -13.51
CA LYS A 17 11.20 2.78 -13.30
C LYS A 17 11.13 1.31 -12.89
N GLN A 18 11.86 0.45 -13.58
CA GLN A 18 11.97 -0.96 -13.21
C GLN A 18 12.57 -1.11 -11.80
N ILE A 19 11.90 -1.91 -10.97
CA ILE A 19 12.41 -2.32 -9.65
C ILE A 19 12.90 -3.75 -9.70
N GLU A 20 12.09 -4.64 -10.27
CA GLU A 20 12.28 -6.07 -10.15
C GLU A 20 11.90 -6.76 -11.46
N ASP A 21 12.63 -7.81 -11.78
CA ASP A 21 12.29 -8.76 -12.83
C ASP A 21 11.67 -10.00 -12.15
N ILE A 22 10.34 -10.12 -12.25
CA ILE A 22 9.57 -11.09 -11.46
C ILE A 22 9.67 -12.49 -12.07
N TYR A 23 9.69 -12.56 -13.40
CA TYR A 23 9.60 -13.84 -14.10
C TYR A 23 10.11 -13.71 -15.53
N TRP A 24 10.81 -14.75 -16.00
CA TRP A 24 11.32 -14.80 -17.38
C TRP A 24 11.08 -16.18 -17.97
N CYS A 25 10.72 -16.24 -19.26
CA CYS A 25 10.70 -17.49 -19.99
C CYS A 25 10.76 -17.28 -21.52
N GLY A 26 10.87 -18.37 -22.28
CA GLY A 26 10.86 -18.34 -23.75
C GLY A 26 9.48 -18.48 -24.39
N ASN A 27 8.43 -18.84 -23.62
CA ASN A 27 7.09 -19.13 -24.14
C ASN A 27 6.07 -18.09 -23.67
N ILE A 28 5.44 -17.42 -24.63
CA ILE A 28 4.48 -16.34 -24.40
C ILE A 28 3.25 -16.76 -23.57
N GLU A 29 2.70 -17.96 -23.79
CA GLU A 29 1.53 -18.45 -23.05
C GLU A 29 1.82 -18.61 -21.56
N ARG A 30 3.03 -19.08 -21.23
CA ARG A 30 3.46 -19.24 -19.83
C ARG A 30 3.66 -17.89 -19.16
N VAL A 31 4.16 -16.90 -19.88
CA VAL A 31 4.26 -15.51 -19.38
C VAL A 31 2.87 -14.95 -19.12
N TYR A 32 1.95 -15.08 -20.07
CA TYR A 32 0.58 -14.59 -19.90
C TYR A 32 -0.15 -15.24 -18.73
N ARG A 33 -0.03 -16.56 -18.58
CA ARG A 33 -0.61 -17.25 -17.42
C ARG A 33 -0.07 -16.67 -16.11
N ARG A 34 1.24 -16.45 -16.03
CA ARG A 34 1.86 -15.88 -14.82
C ARG A 34 1.47 -14.41 -14.61
N PHE A 35 1.31 -13.65 -15.68
CA PHE A 35 0.86 -12.26 -15.64
C PHE A 35 -0.57 -12.15 -15.10
N GLU A 36 -1.50 -12.99 -15.58
CA GLU A 36 -2.87 -13.06 -15.07
C GLU A 36 -2.93 -13.53 -13.61
N GLU A 37 -2.08 -14.49 -13.22
CA GLU A 37 -1.94 -14.87 -11.81
C GLU A 37 -1.54 -13.67 -10.94
N LEU A 38 -0.59 -12.84 -11.39
CA LEU A 38 -0.16 -11.65 -10.66
C LEU A 38 -1.26 -10.58 -10.61
N LYS A 39 -1.98 -10.35 -11.70
CA LYS A 39 -3.17 -9.46 -11.72
C LYS A 39 -4.24 -9.93 -10.74
N SER A 40 -4.54 -11.23 -10.72
CA SER A 40 -5.54 -11.77 -9.80
C SER A 40 -5.15 -11.61 -8.32
N LYS A 41 -3.84 -11.62 -8.01
CA LYS A 41 -3.33 -11.31 -6.67
C LYS A 41 -3.44 -9.82 -6.34
N SER A 42 -3.11 -8.95 -7.30
CA SER A 42 -3.31 -7.50 -7.20
C SER A 42 -4.76 -7.15 -6.86
N ASN A 43 -5.73 -7.75 -7.54
CA ASN A 43 -7.15 -7.49 -7.29
C ASN A 43 -7.65 -7.91 -5.89
N LYS A 44 -6.88 -8.72 -5.15
CA LYS A 44 -7.19 -9.12 -3.77
C LYS A 44 -6.58 -8.21 -2.71
N VAL A 45 -5.77 -7.23 -3.11
CA VAL A 45 -5.18 -6.24 -2.22
C VAL A 45 -6.29 -5.43 -1.56
N LEU A 46 -6.27 -5.39 -0.23
CA LEU A 46 -7.28 -4.68 0.57
C LEU A 46 -6.89 -3.21 0.74
N PHE A 47 -5.58 -2.94 0.84
CA PHE A 47 -5.08 -1.59 1.02
C PHE A 47 -3.79 -1.35 0.20
N PRO A 48 -3.90 -0.73 -0.99
CA PRO A 48 -2.75 -0.55 -1.86
C PRO A 48 -1.79 0.53 -1.36
N VAL A 49 -0.50 0.39 -1.67
CA VAL A 49 0.54 1.41 -1.47
C VAL A 49 0.30 2.58 -2.42
N ARG A 50 0.04 3.78 -1.89
CA ARG A 50 -0.10 5.01 -2.68
C ARG A 50 1.03 6.00 -2.52
N TRP A 51 1.73 5.97 -1.40
CA TRP A 51 2.81 6.90 -1.11
C TRP A 51 4.07 6.16 -0.73
N THR A 52 5.21 6.58 -1.26
CA THR A 52 6.52 6.07 -0.84
C THR A 52 7.49 7.21 -0.61
N HIS A 53 8.45 7.00 0.29
CA HIS A 53 9.54 7.95 0.47
C HIS A 53 10.57 7.74 -0.63
N GLN A 54 10.80 8.78 -1.44
CA GLN A 54 11.86 8.83 -2.46
C GLN A 54 12.67 10.10 -2.21
N ASN A 55 13.98 9.97 -2.01
CA ASN A 55 14.87 11.11 -1.71
C ASN A 55 14.35 12.02 -0.59
N LYS A 56 13.94 11.42 0.55
CA LYS A 56 13.32 12.08 1.72
C LYS A 56 11.96 12.75 1.46
N LYS A 57 11.51 12.88 0.21
CA LYS A 57 10.18 13.40 -0.13
C LYS A 57 9.18 12.26 -0.22
N LEU A 58 7.94 12.54 0.15
CA LEU A 58 6.84 11.61 -0.03
C LEU A 58 6.25 11.81 -1.42
N VAL A 59 6.33 10.77 -2.25
CA VAL A 59 5.92 10.83 -3.66
C VAL A 59 4.78 9.83 -3.86
N GLU A 60 3.76 10.27 -4.60
CA GLU A 60 2.70 9.36 -5.05
C GLU A 60 3.30 8.28 -5.93
N THR A 61 2.88 7.05 -5.69
CA THR A 61 3.52 5.87 -6.23
C THR A 61 2.48 5.00 -6.91
N LYS A 62 2.72 4.72 -8.18
CA LYS A 62 1.99 3.74 -8.97
C LYS A 62 2.92 2.58 -9.29
N TYR A 63 2.41 1.38 -9.14
CA TYR A 63 3.08 0.15 -9.49
C TYR A 63 2.38 -0.44 -10.71
N GLU A 64 3.17 -0.87 -11.68
CA GLU A 64 2.67 -1.42 -12.93
C GLU A 64 3.48 -2.67 -13.27
N LEU A 65 2.81 -3.67 -13.84
CA LEU A 65 3.46 -4.83 -14.44
C LEU A 65 3.58 -4.60 -15.93
N PHE A 66 4.75 -4.90 -16.47
CA PHE A 66 4.99 -4.89 -17.90
C PHE A 66 5.46 -6.27 -18.35
N ILE A 67 4.94 -6.74 -19.48
CA ILE A 67 5.55 -7.83 -20.24
C ILE A 67 6.50 -7.18 -21.24
N ILE A 68 7.78 -7.55 -21.20
CA ILE A 68 8.77 -7.12 -22.19
C ILE A 68 9.27 -8.32 -22.99
N GLU A 69 9.51 -8.11 -24.28
CA GLU A 69 10.08 -9.09 -25.19
C GLU A 69 11.43 -8.60 -25.70
N TYR A 70 12.41 -9.49 -25.72
CA TYR A 70 13.70 -9.25 -26.34
C TYR A 70 13.60 -9.46 -27.85
N ASN A 71 13.91 -8.41 -28.62
CA ASN A 71 13.97 -8.47 -30.07
C ASN A 71 15.43 -8.30 -30.55
N ASP A 72 15.94 -9.31 -31.26
CA ASP A 72 17.28 -9.29 -31.87
C ASP A 72 17.32 -8.43 -33.16
N SER A 73 16.17 -8.24 -33.82
CA SER A 73 16.07 -7.30 -34.93
C SER A 73 15.91 -5.89 -34.39
N ASN A 74 16.91 -5.04 -34.67
CA ASN A 74 16.95 -3.59 -34.39
C ASN A 74 15.81 -2.78 -35.06
N THR A 75 14.68 -3.39 -35.37
CA THR A 75 13.47 -2.70 -35.82
C THR A 75 12.89 -1.92 -34.63
N ASN A 76 12.83 -0.59 -34.73
CA ASN A 76 12.18 0.28 -33.74
C ASN A 76 10.64 0.22 -33.89
N GLU A 77 10.06 -0.97 -33.96
CA GLU A 77 8.60 -1.11 -33.98
C GLU A 77 8.07 -0.86 -32.57
N VAL A 78 7.60 0.36 -32.37
CA VAL A 78 6.99 0.78 -31.11
C VAL A 78 5.62 0.12 -31.01
N VAL A 79 5.49 -0.83 -30.09
CA VAL A 79 4.18 -1.42 -29.75
C VAL A 79 3.35 -0.32 -29.10
N ARG A 80 2.22 -0.01 -29.75
CA ARG A 80 1.27 0.99 -29.28
C ARG A 80 0.27 0.32 -28.35
N LEU A 81 0.38 0.59 -27.05
CA LEU A 81 -0.59 0.11 -26.08
C LEU A 81 -1.68 1.16 -25.85
N ARG A 82 -2.91 0.71 -25.61
CA ARG A 82 -4.00 1.61 -25.24
C ARG A 82 -3.82 2.06 -23.79
N ASP A 83 -4.07 3.34 -23.54
CA ASP A 83 -4.17 3.90 -22.20
C ASP A 83 -5.59 3.72 -21.61
N GLU A 84 -5.76 4.18 -20.37
CA GLU A 84 -7.05 4.15 -19.65
C GLU A 84 -8.17 4.93 -20.37
N TYR A 85 -7.82 5.82 -21.31
CA TYR A 85 -8.74 6.64 -22.11
C TYR A 85 -8.89 6.12 -23.54
N GLY A 86 -8.33 4.95 -23.86
CA GLY A 86 -8.38 4.32 -25.18
C GLY A 86 -7.44 4.93 -26.22
N LYS A 87 -6.55 5.86 -25.84
CA LYS A 87 -5.54 6.45 -26.72
C LYS A 87 -4.32 5.54 -26.80
N PHE A 88 -3.76 5.41 -27.99
CA PHE A 88 -2.51 4.69 -28.20
C PHE A 88 -1.32 5.51 -27.68
N ILE A 89 -0.61 4.97 -26.70
CA ILE A 89 0.63 5.52 -26.16
C ILE A 89 1.80 4.63 -26.56
N ASN A 90 2.89 5.29 -26.98
CA ASN A 90 4.18 4.67 -27.25
C ASN A 90 4.90 4.45 -25.92
N TYR A 91 5.25 3.20 -25.62
CA TYR A 91 6.12 2.88 -24.48
C TYR A 91 7.53 2.65 -24.98
N GLU A 92 8.45 3.51 -24.55
CA GLU A 92 9.87 3.40 -24.85
C GLU A 92 10.60 2.70 -23.70
N THR A 93 11.48 1.77 -24.05
CA THR A 93 12.42 1.16 -23.09
C THR A 93 13.75 1.90 -23.18
N ASN A 94 14.53 1.91 -22.10
CA ASN A 94 15.88 2.47 -22.12
C ASN A 94 16.87 1.66 -23.00
N HIS A 95 16.44 0.49 -23.52
CA HIS A 95 17.26 -0.42 -24.31
C HIS A 95 16.52 -0.84 -25.58
N ASN A 96 17.05 -0.46 -26.75
CA ASN A 96 16.45 -0.73 -28.06
C ASN A 96 16.17 -2.21 -28.35
N SER A 97 16.85 -3.13 -27.66
CA SER A 97 16.65 -4.58 -27.82
C SER A 97 15.43 -5.13 -27.08
N TRP A 98 14.72 -4.31 -26.30
CA TRP A 98 13.55 -4.72 -25.54
C TRP A 98 12.32 -3.93 -25.96
N ARG A 99 11.22 -4.63 -26.21
CA ARG A 99 9.94 -4.02 -26.57
C ARG A 99 8.90 -4.35 -25.51
N VAL A 100 8.03 -3.39 -25.20
CA VAL A 100 6.90 -3.62 -24.30
C VAL A 100 5.80 -4.34 -25.06
N PHE A 101 5.38 -5.50 -24.57
CA PHE A 101 4.35 -6.32 -25.19
C PHE A 101 2.96 -6.06 -24.58
N ASP A 102 2.89 -5.91 -23.26
CA ASP A 102 1.64 -5.65 -22.53
C ASP A 102 1.92 -4.93 -21.21
N LYS A 103 0.90 -4.30 -20.64
CA LYS A 103 0.96 -3.61 -19.35
C LYS A 103 -0.30 -3.83 -18.52
N ALA A 104 -0.17 -3.72 -17.21
CA ALA A 104 -1.30 -3.67 -16.30
C ALA A 104 -0.96 -2.94 -15.01
N ASP A 105 -1.97 -2.31 -14.41
CA ASP A 105 -1.86 -1.79 -13.06
C ASP A 105 -1.65 -2.94 -12.07
N TYR A 106 -0.82 -2.68 -11.07
CA TYR A 106 -0.51 -3.65 -10.04
C TYR A 106 -0.51 -3.02 -8.68
N ASP A 107 -1.49 -3.40 -7.87
CA ASP A 107 -1.57 -2.99 -6.49
C ASP A 107 -0.67 -3.88 -5.63
N LYS A 108 0.16 -3.22 -4.82
CA LYS A 108 0.95 -3.84 -3.77
C LYS A 108 0.32 -3.50 -2.43
N GLU A 109 0.09 -4.49 -1.58
CA GLU A 109 -0.44 -4.27 -0.22
C GLU A 109 0.53 -3.40 0.61
N GLU A 110 -0.01 -2.37 1.26
CA GLU A 110 0.73 -1.52 2.19
C GLU A 110 0.90 -2.23 3.53
N THR A 111 2.00 -1.92 4.20
CA THR A 111 2.23 -2.37 5.57
C THR A 111 2.48 -1.17 6.47
N PHE A 112 2.08 -1.28 7.74
CA PHE A 112 2.08 -0.21 8.72
C PHE A 112 2.96 -0.56 9.90
N TRP A 113 3.41 0.46 10.63
CA TRP A 113 4.08 0.23 11.91
C TRP A 113 3.04 0.28 13.01
N VAL A 114 2.87 -0.83 13.72
CA VAL A 114 2.05 -0.89 14.93
C VAL A 114 2.98 -0.68 16.12
N TYR A 115 2.64 0.25 17.00
CA TYR A 115 3.43 0.52 18.21
C TYR A 115 3.62 -0.77 19.03
N GLY A 116 4.81 -0.94 19.61
CA GLY A 116 5.21 -2.18 20.28
C GLY A 116 5.90 -3.20 19.36
N TYR A 117 5.79 -3.08 18.03
CA TYR A 117 6.50 -3.92 17.07
C TYR A 117 7.68 -3.20 16.43
N HIS A 118 8.66 -3.97 15.92
CA HIS A 118 9.82 -3.41 15.24
C HIS A 118 9.41 -2.68 13.95
N PRO A 119 9.77 -1.39 13.77
CA PRO A 119 9.26 -0.53 12.70
C PRO A 119 9.70 -0.91 11.28
N LEU A 120 10.65 -1.83 11.13
CA LEU A 120 11.18 -2.30 9.84
C LEU A 120 10.84 -3.77 9.55
N PHE A 121 11.12 -4.68 10.49
CA PHE A 121 10.98 -6.13 10.30
C PHE A 121 9.58 -6.67 10.62
N GLU A 122 8.80 -5.95 11.44
CA GLU A 122 7.50 -6.44 11.93
C GLU A 122 6.34 -5.55 11.50
N ARG A 123 6.43 -5.02 10.27
CA ARG A 123 5.34 -4.25 9.67
C ARG A 123 4.10 -5.16 9.53
N LYS A 124 2.93 -4.61 9.81
CA LYS A 124 1.65 -5.33 9.75
C LYS A 124 0.81 -4.85 8.57
N ASP A 125 0.14 -5.74 7.87
CA ASP A 125 -0.76 -5.38 6.77
C ASP A 125 -2.15 -4.97 7.30
N PHE A 126 -3.03 -4.54 6.40
CA PHE A 126 -4.40 -4.16 6.75
C PHE A 126 -5.15 -5.32 7.41
N LYS A 127 -5.01 -6.54 6.85
CA LYS A 127 -5.70 -7.73 7.37
C LYS A 127 -5.33 -7.99 8.83
N TRP A 128 -4.04 -7.95 9.17
CA TRP A 128 -3.58 -8.14 10.54
C TRP A 128 -4.16 -7.08 11.48
N ILE A 129 -4.14 -5.80 11.08
CA ILE A 129 -4.71 -4.70 11.88
C ILE A 129 -6.20 -4.94 12.13
N PHE A 130 -6.94 -5.27 11.06
CA PHE A 130 -8.36 -5.52 11.15
C PHE A 130 -8.66 -6.72 12.06
N ASP A 131 -8.01 -7.86 11.83
CA ASP A 131 -8.29 -9.08 12.58
C ASP A 131 -7.89 -8.97 14.07
N ASN A 132 -6.74 -8.35 14.36
CA ASN A 132 -6.17 -8.35 15.71
C ASN A 132 -6.58 -7.14 16.56
N LEU A 133 -6.79 -5.97 15.94
CA LEU A 133 -7.12 -4.73 16.67
C LEU A 133 -8.62 -4.42 16.60
N ILE A 134 -9.28 -4.71 15.47
CA ILE A 134 -10.68 -4.32 15.22
C ILE A 134 -11.65 -5.47 15.49
N ASN A 135 -11.45 -6.62 14.85
CA ASN A 135 -12.32 -7.80 14.92
C ASN A 135 -12.18 -8.59 16.23
N ARG A 136 -11.05 -8.42 16.93
CA ARG A 136 -10.84 -9.03 18.24
C ARG A 136 -12.01 -8.69 19.17
N ASP A 137 -12.67 -9.73 19.69
CA ASP A 137 -13.82 -9.62 20.59
C ASP A 137 -15.03 -8.86 20.02
N LYS A 138 -15.28 -8.94 18.69
CA LYS A 138 -16.42 -8.31 17.98
C LYS A 138 -17.78 -8.40 18.71
N LYS A 139 -18.04 -9.51 19.41
CA LYS A 139 -19.32 -9.78 20.10
C LYS A 139 -19.35 -9.31 21.56
N ASN A 140 -18.22 -8.89 22.12
CA ASN A 140 -18.13 -8.49 23.52
C ASN A 140 -18.62 -7.06 23.71
N LYS A 141 -19.83 -6.90 24.26
CA LYS A 141 -20.44 -5.59 24.57
C LYS A 141 -19.64 -4.74 25.55
N TYR A 142 -18.76 -5.36 26.34
CA TYR A 142 -17.91 -4.68 27.32
C TYR A 142 -16.60 -4.16 26.69
N ASN A 143 -16.28 -4.55 25.45
CA ASN A 143 -15.09 -4.08 24.73
C ASN A 143 -15.49 -3.02 23.70
N PHE A 144 -15.91 -1.86 24.19
CA PHE A 144 -16.21 -0.73 23.33
C PHE A 144 -14.93 -0.12 22.77
N LYS A 145 -14.87 0.05 21.45
CA LYS A 145 -13.69 0.60 20.77
C LYS A 145 -13.96 2.00 20.26
N GLN A 146 -13.03 2.91 20.50
CA GLN A 146 -13.02 4.23 19.88
C GLN A 146 -11.86 4.29 18.89
N ILE A 147 -12.17 4.61 17.65
CA ILE A 147 -11.17 4.76 16.59
C ILE A 147 -11.07 6.23 16.24
N LEU A 148 -9.85 6.77 16.30
CA LEU A 148 -9.58 8.17 16.06
C LEU A 148 -8.37 8.34 15.15
N VAL A 149 -8.35 9.43 14.40
CA VAL A 149 -7.19 9.85 13.61
C VAL A 149 -6.49 11.00 14.32
N TYR A 150 -5.19 10.85 14.55
CA TYR A 150 -4.33 11.94 14.98
C TYR A 150 -3.10 12.04 14.10
N ASN A 151 -3.07 13.02 13.21
CA ASN A 151 -1.99 13.19 12.23
C ASN A 151 -1.81 11.93 11.38
N ASN A 152 -0.64 11.29 11.43
CA ASN A 152 -0.36 10.03 10.74
C ASN A 152 -0.54 8.79 11.63
N LYS A 153 -1.26 8.93 12.74
CA LYS A 153 -1.46 7.88 13.74
C LYS A 153 -2.95 7.56 13.81
N LEU A 154 -3.29 6.30 13.62
CA LEU A 154 -4.60 5.76 13.93
C LEU A 154 -4.55 5.28 15.38
N LEU A 155 -5.45 5.80 16.20
CA LEU A 155 -5.59 5.43 17.60
C LEU A 155 -6.81 4.53 17.74
N ILE A 156 -6.62 3.39 18.40
CA ILE A 156 -7.70 2.45 18.70
C ILE A 156 -7.70 2.29 20.22
N ASP A 157 -8.62 2.97 20.89
CA ASP A 157 -8.81 2.88 22.33
C ASP A 157 -9.84 1.80 22.65
N THR A 158 -9.47 0.85 23.48
CA THR A 158 -10.38 -0.16 24.02
C THR A 158 -10.28 -0.14 25.53
N ASN A 159 -11.33 0.36 26.20
CA ASN A 159 -11.41 0.45 27.66
C ASN A 159 -10.19 1.12 28.33
N GLY A 160 -9.63 2.16 27.69
CA GLY A 160 -8.48 2.91 28.21
C GLY A 160 -7.11 2.39 27.77
N ASN A 161 -7.04 1.20 27.14
CA ASN A 161 -5.81 0.77 26.48
C ASN A 161 -5.81 1.22 25.02
N ILE A 162 -4.81 2.02 24.66
CA ILE A 162 -4.66 2.56 23.30
C ILE A 162 -3.63 1.74 22.52
N GLU A 163 -4.07 1.25 21.37
CA GLU A 163 -3.23 0.72 20.31
C GLU A 163 -2.99 1.81 19.25
N ILE A 164 -1.75 1.91 18.75
CA ILE A 164 -1.34 2.98 17.84
C ILE A 164 -0.80 2.38 16.56
N VAL A 165 -1.41 2.74 15.42
CA VAL A 165 -0.92 2.36 14.09
C VAL A 165 -0.39 3.61 13.39
N LEU A 166 0.88 3.58 12.97
CA LEU A 166 1.55 4.66 12.28
C LEU A 166 1.57 4.43 10.77
N THR A 167 1.02 5.39 10.05
CA THR A 167 1.05 5.48 8.59
C THR A 167 2.09 6.51 8.14
N LYS A 168 2.39 6.55 6.84
CA LYS A 168 3.42 7.45 6.28
C LYS A 168 3.04 8.93 6.40
N ASN A 169 1.74 9.24 6.30
CA ASN A 169 1.20 10.59 6.34
C ASN A 169 -0.25 10.59 6.85
N LYS A 170 -0.80 11.80 7.08
CA LYS A 170 -2.20 11.97 7.49
C LYS A 170 -3.23 11.45 6.49
N LYS A 171 -3.03 11.63 5.18
CA LYS A 171 -3.97 11.18 4.13
C LYS A 171 -4.12 9.66 4.11
N ASP A 172 -3.02 8.92 4.24
CA ASP A 172 -3.00 7.46 4.39
C ASP A 172 -3.70 7.04 5.67
N CYS A 173 -3.53 7.78 6.77
CA CYS A 173 -4.22 7.48 8.02
C CYS A 173 -5.74 7.64 7.89
N ILE A 174 -6.21 8.70 7.23
CA ILE A 174 -7.63 8.92 6.96
C ILE A 174 -8.17 7.82 6.04
N ARG A 175 -7.40 7.43 5.01
CA ARG A 175 -7.78 6.33 4.13
C ARG A 175 -7.91 5.01 4.91
N LEU A 176 -6.93 4.70 5.76
CA LEU A 176 -6.97 3.51 6.63
C LEU A 176 -8.20 3.52 7.54
N TYR A 177 -8.47 4.67 8.17
CA TYR A 177 -9.66 4.86 9.00
C TYR A 177 -10.95 4.58 8.22
N ASN A 178 -11.12 5.18 7.04
CA ASN A 178 -12.31 5.00 6.21
C ASN A 178 -12.45 3.55 5.76
N THR A 179 -11.36 2.91 5.31
CA THR A 179 -11.40 1.49 4.89
C THR A 179 -11.78 0.55 6.05
N ILE A 180 -11.33 0.84 7.28
CA ILE A 180 -11.77 0.10 8.46
C ILE A 180 -13.27 0.36 8.72
N GLN A 181 -13.71 1.62 8.61
CA GLN A 181 -15.11 1.99 8.80
C GLN A 181 -16.03 1.26 7.82
N ASP A 182 -15.76 1.35 6.51
CA ASP A 182 -16.54 0.69 5.47
C ASP A 182 -16.64 -0.83 5.72
N LYS A 183 -15.52 -1.45 6.12
CA LYS A 183 -15.49 -2.88 6.44
C LYS A 183 -16.31 -3.22 7.69
N CYS A 184 -16.20 -2.42 8.75
CA CYS A 184 -16.99 -2.58 9.97
C CYS A 184 -18.49 -2.40 9.73
N GLU A 185 -18.88 -1.45 8.89
CA GLU A 185 -20.27 -1.22 8.48
C GLU A 185 -20.82 -2.40 7.69
N ASN A 186 -20.07 -2.87 6.68
CA ASN A 186 -20.42 -4.05 5.88
C ASN A 186 -20.56 -5.31 6.74
N GLU A 187 -19.67 -5.49 7.71
CA GLU A 187 -19.70 -6.61 8.65
C GLU A 187 -20.60 -6.40 9.88
N LYS A 188 -21.33 -5.28 9.94
CA LYS A 188 -22.32 -4.91 10.98
C LYS A 188 -21.78 -4.93 12.41
N PHE A 189 -20.61 -4.35 12.63
CA PHE A 189 -20.06 -4.16 13.98
C PHE A 189 -20.91 -3.19 14.80
N ARG A 190 -21.15 -3.51 16.07
CA ARG A 190 -22.06 -2.74 16.95
C ARG A 190 -21.34 -1.92 18.04
N TYR A 191 -20.17 -2.36 18.49
CA TYR A 191 -19.48 -1.81 19.67
C TYR A 191 -18.22 -1.02 19.29
N ILE A 192 -18.31 -0.23 18.22
CA ILE A 192 -17.21 0.61 17.72
C ILE A 192 -17.75 2.01 17.43
N ALA A 193 -17.06 3.03 17.96
CA ALA A 193 -17.28 4.43 17.61
C ALA A 193 -16.15 4.96 16.73
N PHE A 194 -16.55 5.55 15.62
CA PHE A 194 -15.70 6.24 14.66
C PHE A 194 -15.74 7.74 14.98
N CYS A 195 -14.71 8.25 15.67
CA CYS A 195 -14.72 9.61 16.24
C CYS A 195 -14.03 10.68 15.38
N GLY A 196 -13.45 10.30 14.24
CA GLY A 196 -12.84 11.23 13.29
C GLY A 196 -11.47 11.79 13.71
N ASP A 197 -11.16 13.00 13.22
CA ASP A 197 -9.84 13.63 13.36
C ASP A 197 -9.72 14.50 14.60
N LEU A 198 -8.78 14.14 15.48
CA LEU A 198 -8.50 14.83 16.73
C LEU A 198 -7.82 16.19 16.57
N ASN A 199 -7.29 16.53 15.38
CA ASN A 199 -6.53 17.77 15.21
C ASN A 199 -7.32 19.05 15.51
N LYS A 200 -8.65 19.01 15.32
CA LYS A 200 -9.57 20.12 15.59
C LYS A 200 -10.36 19.93 16.89
N SER A 201 -10.11 18.87 17.64
CA SER A 201 -10.84 18.56 18.87
C SER A 201 -10.30 19.34 20.06
N LYS A 202 -11.20 19.73 20.98
CA LYS A 202 -10.83 20.30 22.29
C LYS A 202 -10.09 19.29 23.17
N LEU A 203 -10.38 17.99 23.00
CA LEU A 203 -9.78 16.89 23.77
C LEU A 203 -8.38 16.49 23.28
N LYS A 204 -7.82 17.22 22.31
CA LYS A 204 -6.52 16.91 21.71
C LYS A 204 -5.40 16.81 22.75
N GLY A 205 -5.42 17.66 23.78
CA GLY A 205 -4.42 17.65 24.84
C GLY A 205 -4.40 16.32 25.59
N ASP A 206 -5.57 15.83 25.99
CA ASP A 206 -5.73 14.59 26.75
C ASP A 206 -5.25 13.38 25.95
N TRP A 207 -5.58 13.33 24.65
CA TRP A 207 -5.11 12.26 23.77
C TRP A 207 -3.59 12.30 23.55
N ILE A 208 -2.99 13.49 23.48
CA ILE A 208 -1.52 13.61 23.42
C ILE A 208 -0.92 13.03 24.69
N ASN A 209 -1.39 13.43 25.87
CA ASN A 209 -0.87 12.93 27.14
C ASN A 209 -1.01 11.39 27.24
N LYS A 210 -2.16 10.83 26.85
CA LYS A 210 -2.36 9.37 26.81
C LYS A 210 -1.35 8.66 25.89
N ILE A 211 -1.02 9.26 24.73
CA ILE A 211 0.01 8.71 23.83
C ILE A 211 1.39 8.80 24.50
N GLU A 212 1.72 9.92 25.15
CA GLU A 212 2.99 10.08 25.86
C GLU A 212 3.14 9.04 26.98
N GLU A 213 2.10 8.86 27.80
CA GLU A 213 2.05 7.86 28.88
C GLU A 213 2.22 6.43 28.34
N LYS A 214 1.54 6.09 27.24
CA LYS A 214 1.64 4.76 26.63
C LYS A 214 3.00 4.51 25.98
N THR A 215 3.60 5.53 25.36
CA THR A 215 4.74 5.34 24.43
C THR A 215 6.09 5.80 24.96
N GLY A 216 6.11 6.69 25.96
CA GLY A 216 7.29 7.41 26.41
C GLY A 216 7.86 8.38 25.38
N TRP A 217 7.11 8.74 24.33
CA TRP A 217 7.56 9.69 23.31
C TRP A 217 7.41 11.12 23.78
N ASP A 218 8.36 11.98 23.38
CA ASP A 218 8.22 13.41 23.56
C ASP A 218 7.03 13.99 22.76
N ARG A 219 6.51 15.14 23.24
CA ARG A 219 5.41 15.87 22.58
C ARG A 219 5.67 16.14 21.12
N GLU A 220 6.90 16.43 20.74
CA GLU A 220 7.24 16.74 19.35
C GLU A 220 7.04 15.55 18.44
N LYS A 221 7.51 14.37 18.85
CA LYS A 221 7.36 13.09 18.16
C LYS A 221 5.91 12.66 18.10
N VAL A 222 5.14 12.86 19.18
CA VAL A 222 3.69 12.63 19.16
C VAL A 222 3.01 13.53 18.13
N LYS A 223 3.37 14.82 18.07
CA LYS A 223 2.82 15.80 17.12
C LYS A 223 3.31 15.63 15.67
N ARG A 224 4.31 14.79 15.39
CA ARG A 224 4.79 14.56 14.01
C ARG A 224 3.66 14.10 13.09
N THR A 225 3.70 14.59 11.85
CA THR A 225 2.70 14.33 10.80
C THR A 225 3.14 13.32 9.75
N LYS A 226 4.40 12.87 9.82
CA LYS A 226 5.02 11.89 8.91
C LYS A 226 5.95 10.97 9.70
N THR A 227 6.18 9.76 9.18
CA THR A 227 7.11 8.79 9.78
C THR A 227 8.58 9.10 9.51
N ARG A 228 8.89 9.76 8.40
CA ARG A 228 10.25 10.15 8.00
C ARG A 228 10.25 11.62 7.57
N ASN A 229 11.25 12.37 8.04
CA ASN A 229 11.56 13.74 7.61
C ASN A 229 12.48 13.72 6.40
#